data_AF-A0A2S2Q6U4-F1
#
_entry.id   AF-A0A2S2Q6U4-F1
#
_cell.length_a   1.000
_cell.length_b   1.000
_cell.length_c   1.000
_cell.angle_alpha   90.00
_cell.angle_beta   90.00
_cell.angle_gamma   90.00
#
_symmetry.space_group_name_H-M   'P 1'
#
loop_
_entity.id
_entity.type
_entity.pdbx_description
1 polymer ?
#
loop_
_entity_poly.entity_id
_entity_poly.type
_entity_poly.pdbx_seq_one_letter_code
_entity_poly.pdbx_strand_id
1 'polypeptide(L)'
;MSMASSSSDEDARYVPSPIKKHKMGKAISEEVRIRIVNMYKTIIMNEPSISVRQIRKQISETLGVGERSIQTIITTYKETNTVAAPKQTRKKKSFRDVFNEFSKNAVRRHVHTIWFRREIPTVDKIHQAVSADDSLPSISRTNLFHLLKDLDFRYSKRSRNSAMTEKIEIVVWRRIYLENIQKYREKVRHIYFLDETWVNAGDCTSKTWVDTTVRSHRDAFLKGLSTGAVNPSGKGKRLIVLHIGSEDGFLPGGLLCFESKKNTSDYHDEMNGNT
;
A
#
# COMPACT_ATOMS: atom_id res chain seq x y z
N MET A 1 94.54 7.52 -1.74
CA MET A 1 93.20 7.31 -1.18
C MET A 1 92.18 7.76 -2.21
N SER A 2 91.51 6.82 -2.87
CA SER A 2 90.15 7.01 -3.44
C SER A 2 89.67 5.62 -3.85
N MET A 3 88.79 5.05 -3.04
CA MET A 3 88.23 3.71 -3.25
C MET A 3 87.20 3.74 -4.37
N ALA A 4 87.23 2.70 -5.20
CA ALA A 4 86.17 2.37 -6.14
C ALA A 4 84.91 1.96 -5.34
N SER A 5 83.80 2.66 -5.57
CA SER A 5 82.49 2.34 -5.02
C SER A 5 81.78 1.36 -5.96
N SER A 6 81.69 0.10 -5.54
CA SER A 6 80.85 -0.92 -6.17
C SER A 6 79.37 -0.59 -5.96
N SER A 7 78.61 -0.40 -7.04
CA SER A 7 77.15 -0.31 -6.98
C SER A 7 76.57 -1.70 -6.76
N SER A 8 76.03 -1.94 -5.58
CA SER A 8 75.16 -3.09 -5.29
C SER A 8 73.74 -2.76 -5.76
N ASP A 9 73.28 -3.45 -6.80
CA ASP A 9 71.86 -3.55 -7.15
C ASP A 9 71.13 -4.24 -5.99
N GLU A 10 70.29 -3.49 -5.25
CA GLU A 10 69.38 -4.09 -4.28
C GLU A 10 68.18 -4.72 -4.99
N ASP A 11 68.00 -6.02 -4.75
CA ASP A 11 66.83 -6.83 -5.08
C ASP A 11 65.52 -6.14 -4.71
N ALA A 12 64.73 -5.77 -5.73
CA ALA A 12 63.34 -5.38 -5.57
C ALA A 12 62.52 -6.59 -5.08
N ARG A 13 62.33 -6.70 -3.76
CA ARG A 13 61.53 -7.75 -3.12
C ARG A 13 60.11 -7.74 -3.68
N TYR A 14 59.74 -8.80 -4.41
CA TYR A 14 58.39 -9.03 -4.88
C TYR A 14 57.43 -9.11 -3.68
N VAL A 15 56.52 -8.15 -3.56
CA VAL A 15 55.46 -8.15 -2.55
C VAL A 15 54.21 -8.78 -3.17
N PRO A 16 53.76 -9.98 -2.74
CA PRO A 16 52.57 -10.61 -3.31
C PRO A 16 51.31 -9.79 -3.01
N SER A 17 50.45 -9.65 -4.01
CA SER A 17 49.14 -9.02 -3.85
C SER A 17 48.28 -9.73 -2.78
N PRO A 18 47.51 -8.99 -1.95
CA PRO A 18 46.66 -9.59 -0.92
C PRO A 18 45.62 -10.55 -1.49
N ILE A 19 45.45 -11.70 -0.83
CA ILE A 19 44.49 -12.73 -1.26
C ILE A 19 43.07 -12.25 -1.00
N LYS A 20 42.26 -12.18 -2.06
CA LYS A 20 40.87 -11.71 -2.01
C LYS A 20 39.98 -12.79 -1.41
N LYS A 21 39.54 -12.59 -0.17
CA LYS A 21 38.61 -13.50 0.52
C LYS A 21 37.26 -13.59 -0.19
N HIS A 22 36.71 -14.80 -0.25
CA HIS A 22 35.38 -15.04 -0.82
C HIS A 22 34.27 -14.39 0.04
N LYS A 23 33.32 -13.71 -0.60
CA LYS A 23 32.21 -13.02 0.10
C LYS A 23 31.21 -14.02 0.71
N MET A 24 30.85 -13.82 1.97
CA MET A 24 29.87 -14.64 2.67
C MET A 24 28.49 -14.57 1.97
N GLY A 25 27.80 -15.70 1.84
CA GLY A 25 26.47 -15.79 1.21
C GLY A 25 26.45 -15.84 -0.32
N LYS A 26 27.59 -15.69 -1.01
CA LYS A 26 27.69 -15.90 -2.46
C LYS A 26 27.99 -17.36 -2.79
N ALA A 27 27.53 -17.82 -3.96
CA ALA A 27 27.89 -19.14 -4.47
C ALA A 27 29.33 -19.13 -5.00
N ILE A 28 30.09 -20.19 -4.70
CA ILE A 28 31.45 -20.39 -5.23
C ILE A 28 31.34 -20.75 -6.70
N SER A 29 32.03 -20.01 -7.58
CA SER A 29 32.02 -20.26 -9.02
C SER A 29 32.61 -21.63 -9.37
N GLU A 30 32.20 -22.17 -10.51
CA GLU A 30 32.67 -23.46 -11.00
C GLU A 30 34.19 -23.50 -11.15
N GLU A 31 34.80 -22.46 -11.74
CA GLU A 31 36.25 -22.33 -11.89
C GLU A 31 37.01 -22.45 -10.56
N VAL A 32 36.51 -21.81 -9.49
CA VAL A 32 37.15 -21.88 -8.18
C VAL A 32 37.01 -23.28 -7.58
N ARG A 33 35.89 -23.97 -7.80
CA ARG A 33 35.69 -25.36 -7.35
C ARG A 33 36.60 -26.33 -8.08
N ILE A 34 36.80 -26.15 -9.38
CA ILE A 34 37.77 -26.92 -10.17
C ILE A 34 39.18 -26.69 -9.63
N ARG A 35 39.55 -25.44 -9.34
CA ARG A 35 40.87 -25.10 -8.79
C ARG A 35 41.12 -25.73 -7.42
N ILE A 36 40.10 -25.79 -6.55
CA ILE A 36 40.15 -26.49 -5.26
C ILE A 36 40.44 -27.98 -5.46
N VAL A 37 39.72 -28.64 -6.39
CA VAL A 37 39.90 -30.07 -6.66
C VAL A 37 41.26 -30.37 -7.29
N ASN A 38 41.73 -29.51 -8.19
CA ASN A 38 43.05 -29.67 -8.80
C ASN A 38 44.16 -29.54 -7.76
N MET A 39 44.11 -28.54 -6.87
CA MET A 39 45.08 -28.42 -5.79
C MET A 39 45.03 -29.59 -4.81
N TYR A 40 43.82 -30.08 -4.52
CA TYR A 40 43.65 -31.28 -3.70
C TYR A 40 44.36 -32.49 -4.32
N LYS A 41 44.24 -32.70 -5.65
CA LYS A 41 44.94 -33.76 -6.37
C LYS A 41 46.46 -33.57 -6.32
N THR A 42 46.96 -32.38 -6.60
CA THR A 42 48.42 -32.12 -6.63
C THR A 42 49.07 -32.33 -5.28
N ILE A 43 48.42 -31.89 -4.19
CA ILE A 43 48.96 -32.05 -2.83
C ILE A 43 49.04 -33.53 -2.44
N ILE A 44 48.05 -34.34 -2.81
CA ILE A 44 48.05 -35.79 -2.55
C ILE A 44 49.08 -36.53 -3.41
N MET A 45 49.28 -36.10 -4.65
CA MET A 45 50.30 -36.70 -5.53
C MET A 45 51.72 -36.44 -5.03
N ASN A 46 51.98 -35.26 -4.46
CA ASN A 46 53.30 -34.90 -3.96
C ASN A 46 53.58 -35.45 -2.55
N GLU A 47 52.58 -35.46 -1.66
CA GLU A 47 52.73 -35.89 -0.27
C GLU A 47 51.55 -36.76 0.19
N PRO A 48 51.64 -38.10 0.03
CA PRO A 48 50.53 -39.01 0.32
C PRO A 48 50.16 -39.12 1.81
N SER A 49 51.07 -38.76 2.73
CA SER A 49 50.89 -38.91 4.19
C SER A 49 50.33 -37.66 4.88
N ILE A 50 50.12 -36.55 4.16
CA ILE A 50 49.62 -35.31 4.74
C ILE A 50 48.19 -35.49 5.29
N SER A 51 47.92 -34.86 6.44
CA SER A 51 46.57 -34.81 7.00
C SER A 51 45.64 -33.98 6.11
N VAL A 52 44.42 -34.48 5.84
CA VAL A 52 43.36 -33.74 5.12
C VAL A 52 43.09 -32.37 5.74
N ARG A 53 43.32 -32.19 7.05
CA ARG A 53 43.18 -30.90 7.73
C ARG A 53 44.23 -29.88 7.26
N GLN A 54 45.48 -30.31 7.05
CA GLN A 54 46.55 -29.46 6.53
C GLN A 54 46.30 -29.08 5.07
N ILE A 55 45.81 -30.02 4.25
CA ILE A 55 45.43 -29.76 2.84
C ILE A 55 44.38 -28.65 2.77
N ARG A 56 43.32 -28.72 3.59
CA ARG A 56 42.27 -27.69 3.63
C ARG A 56 42.82 -26.32 4.01
N LYS A 57 43.74 -26.27 4.98
CA LYS A 57 44.36 -25.03 5.45
C LYS A 57 45.20 -24.38 4.35
N GLN A 58 46.05 -25.17 3.67
CA GLN A 58 46.84 -24.70 2.52
C GLN A 58 45.97 -24.19 1.36
N ILE A 59 44.89 -24.91 1.02
CA ILE A 59 43.94 -24.50 -0.03
C ILE A 59 43.16 -23.23 0.38
N SER A 60 42.82 -23.11 1.67
CA SER A 60 42.12 -21.96 2.24
C SER A 60 42.99 -20.71 2.19
N GLU A 61 44.26 -20.83 2.55
CA GLU A 61 45.24 -19.74 2.50
C GLU A 61 45.48 -19.30 1.06
N THR A 62 45.66 -20.23 0.13
CA THR A 62 45.94 -19.92 -1.29
C THR A 62 44.73 -19.33 -2.05
N LEU A 63 43.51 -19.83 -1.82
CA LEU A 63 42.31 -19.37 -2.56
C LEU A 63 41.41 -18.40 -1.81
N GLY A 64 41.64 -18.17 -0.51
CA GLY A 64 40.78 -17.31 0.31
C GLY A 64 39.33 -17.84 0.46
N VAL A 65 39.13 -19.16 0.36
CA VAL A 65 37.84 -19.85 0.53
C VAL A 65 37.80 -20.51 1.91
N GLY A 66 36.68 -20.43 2.61
CA GLY A 66 36.56 -21.01 3.95
C GLY A 66 36.76 -22.54 3.97
N GLU A 67 37.48 -23.04 4.98
CA GLU A 67 37.83 -24.46 5.12
C GLU A 67 36.62 -25.41 5.08
N ARG A 68 35.47 -25.01 5.64
CA ARG A 68 34.24 -25.82 5.58
C ARG A 68 33.75 -26.01 4.14
N SER A 69 33.76 -24.95 3.34
CA SER A 69 33.35 -25.01 1.94
C SER A 69 34.28 -25.88 1.11
N ILE A 70 35.60 -25.76 1.35
CA ILE A 70 36.61 -26.64 0.74
C ILE A 70 36.35 -28.10 1.12
N GLN A 71 36.09 -28.37 2.40
CA GLN A 71 35.78 -29.72 2.86
C GLN A 71 34.54 -30.30 2.18
N THR A 72 33.44 -29.53 2.09
CA THR A 72 32.24 -29.98 1.39
C THR A 72 32.54 -30.28 -0.07
N ILE A 73 33.31 -29.42 -0.76
CA ILE A 73 33.67 -29.63 -2.17
C ILE A 73 34.52 -30.90 -2.35
N ILE A 74 35.53 -31.11 -1.51
CA ILE A 74 36.38 -32.30 -1.56
C ILE A 74 35.58 -33.56 -1.26
N THR A 75 34.71 -33.55 -0.24
CA THR A 75 33.84 -34.70 0.06
C THR A 75 32.93 -35.02 -1.12
N THR A 76 32.25 -34.02 -1.67
CA THR A 76 31.38 -34.24 -2.85
C THR A 76 32.17 -34.78 -4.04
N TYR A 77 33.40 -34.29 -4.26
CA TYR A 77 34.26 -34.77 -5.33
C TYR A 77 34.69 -36.24 -5.11
N LYS A 78 35.02 -36.64 -3.88
CA LYS A 78 35.36 -38.05 -3.56
C LYS A 78 34.20 -39.01 -3.80
N GLU A 79 32.98 -38.56 -3.55
CA GLU A 79 31.78 -39.37 -3.71
C GLU A 79 31.34 -39.47 -5.17
N THR A 80 31.38 -38.36 -5.92
CA THR A 80 30.79 -38.28 -7.28
C THR A 80 31.81 -38.20 -8.41
N ASN A 81 33.12 -38.12 -8.11
CA ASN A 81 34.22 -37.88 -9.05
C ASN A 81 34.03 -36.67 -10.00
N THR A 82 33.12 -35.76 -9.65
CA THR A 82 32.70 -34.65 -10.50
C THR A 82 32.62 -33.36 -9.69
N VAL A 83 32.93 -32.23 -10.34
CA VAL A 83 32.82 -30.91 -9.70
C VAL A 83 31.38 -30.40 -9.88
N ALA A 84 30.56 -30.54 -8.84
CA ALA A 84 29.15 -30.13 -8.92
C ALA A 84 29.01 -28.61 -9.11
N ALA A 85 28.10 -28.21 -9.99
CA ALA A 85 27.77 -26.80 -10.26
C ALA A 85 27.29 -26.06 -8.99
N PRO A 86 27.43 -24.72 -8.94
CA PRO A 86 26.91 -23.91 -7.84
C PRO A 86 25.38 -24.06 -7.72
N LYS A 87 24.90 -24.42 -6.52
CA LYS A 87 23.46 -24.45 -6.24
C LYS A 87 22.92 -23.02 -6.31
N GLN A 88 22.15 -22.72 -7.36
CA GLN A 88 21.48 -21.43 -7.47
C GLN A 88 20.25 -21.40 -6.57
N THR A 89 20.06 -20.28 -5.85
CA THR A 89 18.83 -20.06 -5.07
C THR A 89 17.65 -19.91 -6.04
N ARG A 90 16.68 -20.82 -5.96
CA ARG A 90 15.47 -20.78 -6.78
C ARG A 90 14.74 -19.45 -6.56
N LYS A 91 14.55 -18.65 -7.61
CA LYS A 91 13.66 -17.48 -7.58
C LYS A 91 12.22 -18.00 -7.38
N LYS A 92 11.61 -17.72 -6.22
CA LYS A 92 10.20 -18.04 -5.99
C LYS A 92 9.33 -17.03 -6.75
N LYS A 93 8.39 -17.50 -7.56
CA LYS A 93 7.37 -16.63 -8.19
C LYS A 93 6.48 -16.06 -7.07
N SER A 94 6.25 -14.76 -7.10
CA SER A 94 5.34 -14.10 -6.18
C SER A 94 3.89 -14.33 -6.61
N PHE A 95 2.93 -14.27 -5.67
CA PHE A 95 1.50 -14.29 -6.02
C PHE A 95 1.14 -13.12 -6.96
N ARG A 96 1.88 -12.01 -6.87
CA ARG A 96 1.73 -10.84 -7.74
C ARG A 96 2.07 -11.14 -9.19
N ASP A 97 2.98 -12.07 -9.43
CA ASP A 97 3.39 -12.45 -10.79
C ASP A 97 2.35 -13.36 -11.47
N VAL A 98 1.45 -13.96 -10.66
CA VAL A 98 0.40 -14.86 -11.13
C VAL A 98 -0.86 -14.08 -11.53
N PHE A 99 -1.15 -12.97 -10.83
CA PHE A 99 -2.32 -12.14 -11.11
C PHE A 99 -1.98 -11.00 -12.07
N ASN A 100 -2.26 -11.22 -13.35
CA ASN A 100 -2.15 -10.19 -14.38
C ASN A 100 -3.29 -9.14 -14.25
N GLU A 101 -3.26 -8.11 -15.10
CA GLU A 101 -4.24 -7.02 -15.04
C GLU A 101 -5.68 -7.48 -15.31
N PHE A 102 -5.85 -8.52 -16.13
CA PHE A 102 -7.16 -9.11 -16.41
C PHE A 102 -7.73 -9.82 -15.17
N SER A 103 -6.93 -10.67 -14.51
CA SER A 103 -7.32 -11.35 -13.27
C SER A 103 -7.61 -10.36 -12.15
N LYS A 104 -6.82 -9.29 -12.04
CA LYS A 104 -7.06 -8.17 -11.11
C LYS A 104 -8.42 -7.50 -11.33
N ASN A 105 -8.77 -7.22 -12.58
CA ASN A 105 -10.06 -6.62 -12.93
C ASN A 105 -11.24 -7.56 -12.67
N ALA A 106 -11.07 -8.86 -12.90
CA ALA A 106 -12.07 -9.86 -12.54
C ALA A 106 -12.29 -9.94 -11.02
N VAL A 107 -11.23 -9.93 -10.21
CA VAL A 107 -11.35 -9.85 -8.73
C VAL A 107 -12.09 -8.59 -8.31
N ARG A 108 -11.78 -7.42 -8.89
CA ARG A 108 -12.52 -6.17 -8.65
C ARG A 108 -14.00 -6.33 -8.98
N ARG A 109 -14.34 -6.95 -10.11
CA ARG A 109 -15.72 -7.20 -10.52
C ARG A 109 -16.47 -8.07 -9.51
N HIS A 110 -15.86 -9.12 -8.97
CA HIS A 110 -16.44 -9.94 -7.89
C HIS A 110 -16.77 -9.13 -6.64
N VAL A 111 -15.86 -8.24 -6.20
CA VAL A 111 -16.12 -7.33 -5.07
C VAL A 111 -17.36 -6.46 -5.35
N HIS A 112 -17.47 -5.89 -6.54
CA HIS A 112 -18.63 -5.09 -6.94
C HIS A 112 -19.92 -5.91 -7.05
N THR A 113 -19.87 -7.15 -7.53
CA THR A 113 -21.04 -8.05 -7.54
C THR A 113 -21.60 -8.28 -6.13
N ILE A 114 -20.74 -8.44 -5.13
CA ILE A 114 -21.18 -8.58 -3.73
C ILE A 114 -21.84 -7.29 -3.24
N TRP A 115 -21.30 -6.12 -3.61
CA TRP A 115 -21.95 -4.83 -3.33
C TRP A 115 -23.32 -4.71 -4.01
N PHE A 116 -23.46 -5.13 -5.27
CA PHE A 116 -24.74 -5.10 -5.99
C PHE A 116 -25.80 -5.97 -5.32
N ARG A 117 -25.40 -7.09 -4.69
CA ARG A 117 -26.28 -7.93 -3.87
C ARG A 117 -26.62 -7.32 -2.50
N ARG A 118 -26.17 -6.09 -2.21
CA ARG A 118 -26.35 -5.39 -0.93
C ARG A 118 -25.70 -6.10 0.25
N GLU A 119 -24.68 -6.90 -0.01
CA GLU A 119 -23.93 -7.60 1.02
C GLU A 119 -22.63 -6.87 1.35
N ILE A 120 -22.12 -7.08 2.57
CA ILE A 120 -20.80 -6.60 2.97
C ILE A 120 -19.76 -7.53 2.34
N PRO A 121 -18.85 -7.05 1.46
CA PRO A 121 -17.78 -7.88 0.92
C PRO A 121 -16.69 -8.07 1.97
N THR A 122 -16.85 -9.10 2.79
CA THR A 122 -15.78 -9.59 3.66
C THR A 122 -14.73 -10.31 2.81
N VAL A 123 -13.49 -10.38 3.31
CA VAL A 123 -12.41 -11.11 2.62
C VAL A 123 -12.82 -12.55 2.36
N ASP A 124 -13.56 -13.18 3.27
CA ASP A 124 -14.08 -14.55 3.13
C ASP A 124 -15.07 -14.70 1.97
N LYS A 125 -16.01 -13.76 1.83
CA LYS A 125 -16.98 -13.78 0.72
C LYS A 125 -16.30 -13.54 -0.63
N ILE A 126 -15.35 -12.60 -0.67
CA ILE A 126 -14.58 -12.34 -1.88
C ILE A 126 -13.73 -13.58 -2.21
N HIS A 127 -13.12 -14.22 -1.22
CA HIS A 127 -12.34 -15.45 -1.40
C HIS A 127 -13.19 -16.57 -1.98
N GLN A 128 -14.38 -16.80 -1.43
CA GLN A 128 -15.30 -17.79 -1.95
C GLN A 128 -15.71 -17.50 -3.41
N ALA A 129 -16.03 -16.25 -3.74
CA ALA A 129 -16.41 -15.85 -5.09
C ALA A 129 -15.25 -16.00 -6.10
N VAL A 130 -14.03 -15.62 -5.70
CA VAL A 130 -12.82 -15.73 -6.54
C VAL A 130 -12.38 -17.18 -6.69
N SER A 131 -12.49 -18.01 -5.65
CA SER A 131 -12.16 -19.43 -5.70
C SER A 131 -13.17 -20.27 -6.47
N ALA A 132 -14.41 -19.78 -6.65
CA ALA A 132 -15.42 -20.42 -7.49
C ALA A 132 -15.31 -20.04 -8.99
N ASP A 133 -14.43 -19.10 -9.34
CA ASP A 133 -14.20 -18.66 -10.71
C ASP A 133 -13.02 -19.42 -11.32
N ASP A 134 -13.33 -20.43 -12.14
CA ASP A 134 -12.32 -21.29 -12.81
C ASP A 134 -11.40 -20.51 -13.76
N SER A 135 -11.76 -19.27 -14.14
CA SER A 135 -10.92 -18.41 -14.98
C SER A 135 -9.78 -17.73 -14.20
N LEU A 136 -9.81 -17.78 -12.86
CA LEU A 136 -8.85 -17.11 -12.00
C LEU A 136 -7.81 -18.07 -11.40
N PRO A 137 -6.57 -17.61 -11.22
CA PRO A 137 -5.57 -18.40 -10.52
C PRO A 137 -5.98 -18.66 -9.07
N SER A 138 -5.67 -19.87 -8.57
CA SER A 138 -5.88 -20.19 -7.16
C SER A 138 -5.11 -19.23 -6.25
N ILE A 139 -5.79 -18.71 -5.23
CA ILE A 139 -5.23 -17.75 -4.28
C ILE A 139 -5.65 -18.09 -2.86
N SER A 140 -4.68 -18.03 -1.93
CA SER A 140 -4.98 -18.14 -0.49
C SER A 140 -5.70 -16.89 -0.01
N ARG A 141 -6.54 -17.02 1.03
CA ARG A 141 -7.20 -15.90 1.70
C ARG A 141 -6.27 -14.72 2.06
N THR A 142 -5.09 -15.02 2.60
CA THR A 142 -4.10 -14.00 2.99
C THR A 142 -3.54 -13.24 1.79
N ASN A 143 -3.17 -13.95 0.72
CA ASN A 143 -2.72 -13.32 -0.51
C ASN A 143 -3.83 -12.51 -1.19
N LEU A 144 -5.09 -12.95 -1.10
CA LEU A 144 -6.23 -12.17 -1.59
C LEU A 144 -6.36 -10.85 -0.83
N PHE A 145 -6.18 -10.87 0.50
CA PHE A 145 -6.18 -9.63 1.28
C PHE A 145 -5.08 -8.66 0.81
N HIS A 146 -3.87 -9.15 0.56
CA HIS A 146 -2.79 -8.33 -0.01
C HIS A 146 -3.11 -7.86 -1.44
N LEU A 147 -3.71 -8.71 -2.28
CA LEU A 147 -4.14 -8.34 -3.62
C LEU A 147 -5.20 -7.23 -3.58
N LEU A 148 -6.16 -7.28 -2.65
CA LEU A 148 -7.15 -6.21 -2.48
C LEU A 148 -6.49 -4.88 -2.10
N LYS A 149 -5.43 -4.91 -1.26
CA LYS A 149 -4.62 -3.72 -0.97
C LYS A 149 -3.90 -3.20 -2.21
N ASP A 150 -3.33 -4.09 -3.00
CA ASP A 150 -2.66 -3.75 -4.27
C ASP A 150 -3.66 -3.21 -5.34
N LEU A 151 -4.96 -3.50 -5.19
CA LEU A 151 -6.07 -2.97 -6.00
C LEU A 151 -6.69 -1.67 -5.45
N ASP A 152 -6.02 -1.05 -4.48
CA ASP A 152 -6.43 0.17 -3.78
C ASP A 152 -7.71 0.06 -2.93
N PHE A 153 -8.16 -1.16 -2.61
CA PHE A 153 -9.24 -1.32 -1.65
C PHE A 153 -8.75 -1.03 -0.23
N ARG A 154 -9.44 -0.10 0.44
CA ARG A 154 -9.19 0.24 1.84
C ARG A 154 -10.36 -0.23 2.70
N TYR A 155 -10.03 -0.86 3.83
CA TYR A 155 -11.01 -1.16 4.86
C TYR A 155 -11.18 0.09 5.70
N SER A 156 -12.35 0.72 5.64
CA SER A 156 -12.67 1.94 6.38
C SER A 156 -13.94 1.74 7.18
N LYS A 157 -14.06 2.47 8.31
CA LYS A 157 -15.33 2.58 9.02
C LYS A 157 -16.36 3.14 8.03
N ARG A 158 -17.54 2.54 8.01
CA ARG A 158 -18.64 3.01 7.17
C ARG A 158 -19.05 4.41 7.66
N SER A 159 -18.58 5.47 7.01
CA SER A 159 -19.25 6.77 7.08
C SER A 159 -20.44 6.75 6.13
N ARG A 160 -21.42 7.67 6.29
CA ARG A 160 -22.72 7.74 5.56
C ARG A 160 -22.75 6.85 4.31
N ASN A 161 -23.68 5.89 4.27
CA ASN A 161 -23.85 4.85 3.24
C ASN A 161 -23.97 5.39 1.79
N SER A 162 -22.97 6.07 1.23
CA SER A 162 -22.98 6.53 -0.16
C SER A 162 -22.81 5.36 -1.13
N ALA A 163 -22.10 4.31 -0.71
CA ALA A 163 -21.89 3.09 -1.49
C ALA A 163 -23.16 2.23 -1.69
N MET A 164 -24.29 2.54 -1.02
CA MET A 164 -25.59 1.89 -1.27
C MET A 164 -26.50 2.68 -2.22
N THR A 165 -26.04 3.75 -2.85
CA THR A 165 -26.98 4.83 -3.22
C THR A 165 -26.75 5.44 -4.60
N GLU A 166 -26.26 4.69 -5.57
CA GLU A 166 -26.55 5.06 -6.96
C GLU A 166 -27.36 3.95 -7.59
N LYS A 167 -28.68 4.12 -7.52
CA LYS A 167 -29.60 3.28 -8.30
C LYS A 167 -29.31 3.53 -9.77
N ILE A 168 -29.43 2.50 -10.61
CA ILE A 168 -29.11 2.62 -12.04
C ILE A 168 -29.95 3.70 -12.73
N GLU A 169 -31.19 3.92 -12.26
CA GLU A 169 -32.06 5.02 -12.67
C GLU A 169 -31.43 6.40 -12.40
N ILE A 170 -30.80 6.60 -11.23
CA ILE A 170 -30.10 7.85 -10.88
C ILE A 170 -28.89 8.07 -11.81
N VAL A 171 -28.13 7.01 -12.12
CA VAL A 171 -27.00 7.09 -13.07
C VAL A 171 -27.49 7.52 -14.45
N VAL A 172 -28.58 6.92 -14.93
CA VAL A 172 -29.19 7.25 -16.23
C VAL A 172 -29.70 8.70 -16.21
N TRP A 173 -30.40 9.12 -15.16
CA TRP A 173 -30.87 10.50 -15.02
C TRP A 173 -29.74 11.52 -14.98
N ARG A 174 -28.62 11.22 -14.30
CA ARG A 174 -27.43 12.08 -14.31
C ARG A 174 -26.82 12.18 -15.71
N ARG A 175 -26.74 11.07 -16.45
CA ARG A 175 -26.24 11.08 -17.83
C ARG A 175 -27.12 11.95 -18.73
N ILE A 176 -28.44 11.76 -18.68
CA ILE A 176 -29.41 12.56 -19.44
C ILE A 176 -29.32 14.04 -19.04
N TYR A 177 -29.24 14.34 -17.75
CA TYR A 177 -29.08 15.71 -17.25
C TYR A 177 -27.81 16.37 -17.81
N LEU A 178 -26.66 15.69 -17.74
CA LEU A 178 -25.39 16.21 -18.25
C LEU A 178 -25.42 16.42 -19.77
N GLU A 179 -25.98 15.47 -20.53
CA GLU A 179 -26.16 15.60 -21.98
C GLU A 179 -27.06 16.80 -22.32
N ASN A 180 -28.13 17.03 -21.56
CA ASN A 180 -29.03 18.17 -21.77
C ASN A 180 -28.35 19.50 -21.44
N ILE A 181 -27.64 19.58 -20.30
CA ILE A 181 -26.87 20.78 -19.93
C ILE A 181 -25.82 21.11 -21.00
N GLN A 182 -25.13 20.10 -21.53
CA GLN A 182 -24.19 20.29 -22.63
C GLN A 182 -24.88 20.87 -23.87
N LYS A 183 -25.99 20.28 -24.32
CA LYS A 183 -26.78 20.78 -25.47
C LYS A 183 -27.28 22.21 -25.26
N TYR A 184 -27.64 22.60 -24.04
CA TYR A 184 -28.07 23.96 -23.74
C TYR A 184 -26.91 24.96 -23.79
N ARG A 185 -25.72 24.57 -23.32
CA ARG A 185 -24.49 25.38 -23.43
C ARG A 185 -24.05 25.56 -24.88
N GLU A 186 -24.13 24.51 -25.71
CA GLU A 186 -23.83 24.59 -27.15
C GLU A 186 -24.76 25.56 -27.89
N LYS A 187 -26.02 25.66 -27.44
CA LYS A 187 -27.00 26.64 -27.95
C LYS A 187 -26.88 28.03 -27.33
N VAL A 188 -25.84 28.27 -26.53
CA VAL A 188 -25.61 29.54 -25.81
C VAL A 188 -26.84 29.97 -25.01
N ARG A 189 -27.52 29.00 -24.37
CA ARG A 189 -28.62 29.30 -23.47
C ARG A 189 -28.07 29.70 -22.11
N HIS A 190 -28.67 30.74 -21.54
CA HIS A 190 -28.42 31.15 -20.16
C HIS A 190 -29.10 30.17 -19.20
N ILE A 191 -28.33 29.61 -18.25
CA ILE A 191 -28.78 28.54 -17.36
C ILE A 191 -28.88 29.08 -15.93
N TYR A 192 -30.06 28.93 -15.35
CA TYR A 192 -30.33 29.25 -13.96
C TYR A 192 -30.42 27.97 -13.13
N PHE A 193 -29.85 28.01 -11.93
CA PHE A 193 -29.90 26.97 -10.93
C PHE A 193 -30.69 27.48 -9.73
N LEU A 194 -31.62 26.66 -9.26
CA LEU A 194 -32.39 26.88 -8.04
C LEU A 194 -31.83 25.91 -7.00
N ASP A 195 -31.44 26.43 -5.85
CA ASP A 195 -31.03 25.59 -4.72
C ASP A 195 -31.52 26.17 -3.40
N GLU A 196 -31.69 25.25 -2.45
CA GLU A 196 -32.20 25.53 -1.13
C GLU A 196 -31.14 25.22 -0.08
N THR A 197 -30.98 26.12 0.88
CA THR A 197 -30.17 25.90 2.07
C THR A 197 -30.88 26.34 3.33
N TRP A 198 -30.39 25.91 4.48
CA TRP A 198 -30.95 26.26 5.78
C TRP A 198 -29.84 26.58 6.77
N VAL A 199 -30.13 27.50 7.70
CA VAL A 199 -29.24 27.88 8.80
C VAL A 199 -29.98 27.66 10.10
N ASN A 200 -29.36 27.00 11.09
CA ASN A 200 -30.02 26.83 12.39
C ASN A 200 -29.88 28.11 13.23
N ALA A 201 -30.94 28.49 13.94
CA ALA A 201 -30.84 29.45 15.02
C ALA A 201 -29.94 28.86 16.13
N GLY A 202 -28.72 29.39 16.26
CA GLY A 202 -27.73 28.94 17.25
C GLY A 202 -26.56 28.12 16.70
N ASP A 203 -26.36 28.08 15.38
CA ASP A 203 -25.13 27.50 14.81
C ASP A 203 -23.89 28.14 15.46
N CYS A 204 -23.08 27.30 16.10
CA CYS A 204 -21.86 27.72 16.78
C CYS A 204 -20.66 26.92 16.24
N THR A 205 -19.46 27.44 16.48
CA THR A 205 -18.24 26.81 16.00
C THR A 205 -18.03 25.45 16.67
N SER A 206 -17.76 24.41 15.87
CA SER A 206 -17.50 23.05 16.38
C SER A 206 -16.24 22.93 17.23
N LYS A 207 -15.38 23.95 17.22
CA LYS A 207 -14.18 24.05 18.05
C LYS A 207 -14.42 25.08 19.14
N THR A 208 -14.34 24.63 20.39
CA THR A 208 -14.42 25.50 21.57
C THR A 208 -13.41 25.02 22.62
N TRP A 209 -12.96 25.93 23.48
CA TRP A 209 -12.12 25.59 24.63
C TRP A 209 -12.99 24.97 25.71
N VAL A 210 -12.62 23.78 26.19
CA VAL A 210 -13.37 23.04 27.20
C VAL A 210 -12.54 22.97 28.48
N ASP A 211 -13.14 23.36 29.60
CA ASP A 211 -12.53 23.17 30.92
C ASP A 211 -12.61 21.69 31.31
N THR A 212 -11.44 21.06 31.43
CA THR A 212 -11.32 19.63 31.77
C THR A 212 -11.37 19.37 33.28
N THR A 213 -11.37 20.42 34.10
CA THR A 213 -11.42 20.31 35.57
C THR A 213 -12.85 20.14 36.10
N VAL A 214 -13.86 20.52 35.31
CA VAL A 214 -15.28 20.35 35.60
C VAL A 214 -15.78 19.04 35.00
N ARG A 215 -16.11 18.07 35.86
CA ARG A 215 -16.45 16.70 35.40
C ARG A 215 -17.94 16.45 35.22
N SER A 216 -18.80 17.28 35.79
CA SER A 216 -20.25 17.13 35.70
C SER A 216 -20.99 18.44 35.98
N HIS A 217 -22.27 18.50 35.59
CA HIS A 217 -23.15 19.63 35.89
C HIS A 217 -23.25 19.92 37.40
N ARG A 218 -23.29 18.86 38.22
CA ARG A 218 -23.35 18.98 39.69
C ARG A 218 -22.05 19.54 40.26
N ASP A 219 -20.91 19.10 39.74
CA ASP A 219 -19.58 19.59 40.11
C ASP A 219 -19.41 21.08 39.73
N ALA A 220 -19.86 21.46 38.53
CA ALA A 220 -19.89 22.84 38.08
C ALA A 220 -20.72 23.71 39.05
N PHE A 221 -21.94 23.26 39.37
CA PHE A 221 -22.84 23.98 40.28
C PHE A 221 -22.25 24.15 41.68
N LEU A 222 -21.68 23.09 42.28
CA LEU A 222 -21.07 23.15 43.61
C LEU A 222 -19.84 24.07 43.67
N LYS A 223 -19.13 24.25 42.54
CA LYS A 223 -17.98 25.14 42.41
C LYS A 223 -18.34 26.55 41.92
N GLY A 224 -19.61 26.83 41.62
CA GLY A 224 -20.05 28.09 41.01
C GLY A 224 -19.55 28.30 39.58
N LEU A 225 -19.21 27.22 38.87
CA LEU A 225 -18.73 27.21 37.49
C LEU A 225 -19.83 26.76 36.51
N SER A 226 -19.61 26.92 35.20
CA SER A 226 -20.49 26.41 34.15
C SER A 226 -19.86 25.21 33.42
N THR A 227 -20.68 24.44 32.69
CA THR A 227 -20.21 23.33 31.84
C THR A 227 -19.80 23.79 30.43
N GLY A 228 -19.65 25.10 30.21
CA GLY A 228 -19.29 25.69 28.93
C GLY A 228 -20.48 25.88 27.97
N ALA A 229 -20.17 26.14 26.71
CA ALA A 229 -21.17 26.38 25.67
C ALA A 229 -22.00 25.12 25.40
N VAL A 230 -23.32 25.26 25.36
CA VAL A 230 -24.24 24.17 25.04
C VAL A 230 -24.14 23.87 23.55
N ASN A 231 -24.00 22.59 23.19
CA ASN A 231 -24.10 22.19 21.79
C ASN A 231 -25.49 22.57 21.26
N PRO A 232 -25.59 23.21 20.09
CA PRO A 232 -26.87 23.54 19.52
C PRO A 232 -27.66 22.25 19.32
N SER A 233 -28.87 22.24 19.87
CA SER A 233 -29.81 21.18 19.58
C SER A 233 -30.11 21.22 18.08
N GLY A 234 -29.94 20.10 17.37
CA GLY A 234 -30.39 20.01 15.96
C GLY A 234 -31.90 20.20 15.77
N LYS A 235 -32.63 20.38 16.88
CA LYS A 235 -34.02 20.81 16.98
C LYS A 235 -34.03 22.28 17.40
N GLY A 236 -34.42 23.15 16.49
CA GLY A 236 -34.53 24.59 16.67
C GLY A 236 -35.08 25.22 15.39
N LYS A 237 -35.50 26.48 15.49
CA LYS A 237 -35.98 27.22 14.33
C LYS A 237 -34.86 27.37 13.30
N ARG A 238 -35.20 27.23 12.02
CA ARG A 238 -34.27 27.36 10.90
C ARG A 238 -34.65 28.56 10.06
N LEU A 239 -33.66 29.28 9.56
CA LEU A 239 -33.85 30.21 8.46
C LEU A 239 -33.66 29.41 7.16
N ILE A 240 -34.71 29.32 6.36
CA ILE A 240 -34.69 28.67 5.04
C ILE A 240 -34.38 29.74 4.00
N VAL A 241 -33.42 29.45 3.13
CA VAL A 241 -32.97 30.34 2.05
C VAL A 241 -33.01 29.58 0.74
N LEU A 242 -33.92 29.98 -0.14
CA LEU A 242 -34.05 29.50 -1.51
C LEU A 242 -33.66 30.63 -2.45
N HIS A 243 -32.73 30.38 -3.37
CA HIS A 243 -32.33 31.41 -4.33
C HIS A 243 -32.03 30.82 -5.71
N ILE A 244 -32.41 31.56 -6.74
CA ILE A 244 -32.03 31.31 -8.12
C ILE A 244 -30.75 32.07 -8.48
N GLY A 245 -29.76 31.39 -9.06
CA GLY A 245 -28.52 31.97 -9.55
C GLY A 245 -28.07 31.41 -10.89
N SER A 246 -27.18 32.14 -11.57
CA SER A 246 -26.58 31.79 -12.86
C SER A 246 -25.10 32.17 -12.88
N GLU A 247 -24.46 32.10 -14.04
CA GLU A 247 -23.08 32.58 -14.22
C GLU A 247 -22.91 34.08 -13.95
N ASP A 248 -23.96 34.89 -14.12
CA ASP A 248 -23.97 36.32 -13.84
C ASP A 248 -24.27 36.66 -12.37
N GLY A 249 -24.41 35.63 -11.52
CA GLY A 249 -24.78 35.76 -10.12
C GLY A 249 -26.27 35.52 -9.87
N PHE A 250 -26.75 36.06 -8.76
CA PHE A 250 -28.10 35.83 -8.27
C PHE A 250 -29.15 36.64 -9.02
N LEU A 251 -30.27 36.01 -9.36
CA LEU A 251 -31.37 36.67 -10.05
C LEU A 251 -32.05 37.69 -9.12
N PRO A 252 -32.09 39.00 -9.45
CA PRO A 252 -32.78 40.00 -8.63
C PRO A 252 -34.25 39.65 -8.45
N GLY A 253 -34.74 39.67 -7.20
CA GLY A 253 -36.11 39.27 -6.86
C GLY A 253 -36.33 37.75 -6.79
N GLY A 254 -35.31 36.93 -7.07
CA GLY A 254 -35.37 35.46 -6.98
C GLY A 254 -35.04 34.86 -5.62
N LEU A 255 -34.95 35.69 -4.56
CA LEU A 255 -34.69 35.27 -3.19
C LEU A 255 -36.01 35.01 -2.46
N LEU A 256 -36.15 33.81 -1.91
CA LEU A 256 -37.18 33.47 -0.93
C LEU A 256 -36.48 33.09 0.38
N CYS A 257 -36.77 33.84 1.44
CA CYS A 257 -36.16 33.66 2.75
C CYS A 257 -37.22 33.76 3.84
N PHE A 258 -37.36 32.72 4.66
CA PHE A 258 -38.36 32.67 5.72
C PHE A 258 -37.92 31.79 6.89
N GLU A 259 -38.53 32.01 8.05
CA GLU A 259 -38.29 31.23 9.26
C GLU A 259 -39.21 30.01 9.29
N SER A 260 -38.66 28.83 9.61
CA SER A 260 -39.43 27.60 9.70
C SER A 260 -40.48 27.68 10.82
N LYS A 261 -41.74 27.34 10.51
CA LYS A 261 -42.88 27.45 11.44
C LYS A 261 -42.86 26.34 12.49
N LYS A 262 -42.40 25.14 12.12
CA LYS A 262 -42.31 23.98 13.01
C LYS A 262 -40.87 23.65 13.39
N ASN A 263 -40.66 23.21 14.64
CA ASN A 263 -39.42 22.57 15.10
C ASN A 263 -39.30 21.11 14.58
N THR A 264 -39.78 20.82 13.37
CA THR A 264 -39.65 19.51 12.73
C THR A 264 -38.34 19.40 11.98
N SER A 265 -37.80 18.18 11.86
CA SER A 265 -36.54 17.96 11.15
C SER A 265 -36.66 18.20 9.64
N ASP A 266 -37.87 18.08 9.10
CA ASP A 266 -38.21 18.25 7.70
C ASP A 266 -39.02 19.54 7.52
N TYR A 267 -38.52 20.45 6.69
CA TYR A 267 -39.12 21.74 6.39
C TYR A 267 -39.74 21.76 4.98
N HIS A 268 -39.58 20.70 4.18
CA HIS A 268 -40.03 20.69 2.79
C HIS A 268 -41.55 20.86 2.67
N ASP A 269 -42.31 20.47 3.69
CA ASP A 269 -43.76 20.70 3.77
C ASP A 269 -44.13 22.20 3.84
N GLU A 270 -43.22 23.06 4.31
CA GLU A 270 -43.44 24.50 4.45
C GLU A 270 -43.15 25.27 3.17
N MET A 271 -42.44 24.68 2.20
CA MET A 271 -42.09 25.30 0.91
C MET A 271 -43.31 25.59 0.02
N ASN A 272 -44.40 24.83 0.20
CA ASN A 272 -45.68 25.02 -0.50
C ASN A 272 -46.74 25.71 0.37
N GLY A 273 -46.37 26.13 1.59
CA GLY A 273 -47.28 26.83 2.49
C GLY A 273 -47.37 28.32 2.16
N ASN A 274 -48.47 28.96 2.54
CA ASN A 274 -48.52 30.43 2.57
C ASN A 274 -47.42 30.89 3.54
N THR A 275 -46.41 31.59 3.00
CA THR A 275 -45.27 32.10 3.77
C THR A 275 -45.74 33.20 4.70
#